data_AF-A0A8X6F3E0-F1
#
_entry.id   AF-A0A8X6F3E0-F1
#
_cell.length_a   1.000
_cell.length_b   1.000
_cell.length_c   1.000
_cell.angle_alpha   90.00
_cell.angle_beta   90.00
_cell.angle_gamma   90.00
#
_symmetry.space_group_name_H-M   'P 1'
#
loop_
_entity.id
_entity.type
_entity.pdbx_description
1 polymer ?
#
loop_
_entity_poly.entity_id
_entity_poly.type
_entity_poly.pdbx_seq_one_letter_code
_entity_poly.pdbx_strand_id
1 'polypeptide(L)'
;MSYHKCTRKEDLINVLNEIGEQVSSKETIFELKTKLENSKLFKDDPEFVMNMINLSIEDKQSKAEQQLQITNSQLELEKIKLQQKDREIELQKAKAEGNVTQKSLQGETNYLENLIKSDSMSERHNSQKFTTKDQDNDAHKEANCAAAFKGAWWYGVCHHSNLNGLYLRGAHERNAEGVNWLTFKGHKESLDTTEMKIRSKSFRHKRI
;
A
#
# COMPACT_ATOMS: atom_id res chain seq x y z
N MET A 1 15.24 44.05 -8.19
CA MET A 1 14.64 42.71 -8.33
C MET A 1 13.37 42.67 -7.51
N SER A 2 12.24 42.33 -8.14
CA SER A 2 10.89 42.49 -7.55
C SER A 2 10.57 41.34 -6.58
N TYR A 3 10.40 41.67 -5.30
CA TYR A 3 10.00 40.75 -4.23
C TYR A 3 8.48 40.58 -4.24
N HIS A 4 7.95 39.59 -4.95
CA HIS A 4 6.49 39.37 -5.07
C HIS A 4 6.03 37.92 -4.75
N LYS A 5 6.75 37.18 -3.89
CA LYS A 5 6.09 36.13 -3.10
C LYS A 5 5.55 36.78 -1.82
N CYS A 6 4.28 36.53 -1.49
CA CYS A 6 3.61 37.10 -0.33
C CYS A 6 4.15 36.47 0.96
N THR A 7 5.29 36.97 1.45
CA THR A 7 5.94 36.50 2.68
C THR A 7 5.09 36.90 3.89
N ARG A 8 4.67 35.92 4.70
CA ARG A 8 3.84 36.18 5.88
C ARG A 8 4.68 36.75 7.02
N LYS A 9 4.01 37.46 7.94
CA LYS A 9 4.64 38.06 9.14
C LYS A 9 5.45 37.01 9.91
N GLU A 10 4.88 35.82 10.16
CA GLU A 10 5.58 34.70 10.81
C GLU A 10 6.84 34.21 10.10
N ASP A 11 6.88 34.23 8.77
CA ASP A 11 8.07 33.76 8.02
C ASP A 11 9.25 34.72 8.27
N LEU A 12 8.97 36.02 8.27
CA LEU A 12 9.95 37.07 8.56
C LEU A 12 10.42 37.03 10.02
N ILE A 13 9.50 36.79 10.96
CA ILE A 13 9.84 36.64 12.38
C ILE A 13 10.77 35.46 12.60
N ASN A 14 10.48 34.30 11.98
CA ASN A 14 11.30 33.10 12.12
C ASN A 14 12.73 33.33 11.60
N VAL A 15 12.88 33.94 10.42
CA VAL A 15 14.18 34.26 9.85
C VAL A 15 14.93 35.29 10.69
N LEU A 16 14.26 36.35 11.18
CA LEU A 16 14.87 37.37 12.04
C LEU A 16 15.38 36.77 13.37
N ASN A 17 14.63 35.84 13.96
CA ASN A 17 15.07 35.12 15.17
C ASN A 17 16.28 34.22 14.89
N GLU A 18 16.32 33.54 13.74
CA GLU A 18 17.46 32.69 13.33
C GLU A 18 18.74 33.49 13.10
N ILE A 19 18.64 34.72 12.60
CA ILE A 19 19.79 35.62 12.44
C ILE A 19 20.14 36.39 13.73
N GLY A 20 19.45 36.12 14.84
CA GLY A 20 19.74 36.68 16.17
C GLY A 20 19.23 38.11 16.40
N GLU A 21 18.34 38.62 15.54
CA GLU A 21 17.72 39.93 15.71
C GLU A 21 16.58 39.89 16.73
N GLN A 22 16.45 40.95 17.54
CA GLN A 22 15.36 41.06 18.51
C GLN A 22 14.06 41.46 17.82
N VAL A 23 13.08 40.56 17.85
CA VAL A 23 11.78 40.72 17.20
C VAL A 23 10.66 40.90 18.23
N SER A 24 9.85 41.93 18.05
CA SER A 24 8.67 42.19 18.89
C SER A 24 7.39 41.72 18.19
N SER A 25 6.50 41.06 18.94
CA SER A 25 5.23 40.53 18.40
C SER A 25 4.30 41.60 17.80
N LYS A 26 4.51 42.88 18.16
CA LYS A 26 3.72 44.02 17.67
C LYS A 26 4.22 44.59 16.33
N GLU A 27 5.40 44.21 15.85
CA GLU A 27 6.00 44.81 14.65
C GLU A 27 5.20 44.51 13.38
N THR A 28 5.11 45.47 12.47
CA THR A 28 4.41 45.30 11.18
C THR A 28 5.28 44.54 10.17
N ILE A 29 4.67 43.95 9.14
CA ILE A 29 5.43 43.28 8.05
C ILE A 29 6.46 44.24 7.43
N PHE A 30 6.11 45.52 7.31
CA PHE A 30 6.99 46.54 6.77
C PHE A 30 8.20 46.81 7.69
N GLU A 31 7.98 46.91 9.01
CA GLU A 31 9.05 47.07 10.00
C GLU A 31 9.99 45.87 10.03
N LEU A 32 9.44 44.66 9.97
CA LEU A 32 10.22 43.42 9.94
C LEU A 32 11.08 43.31 8.67
N LYS A 33 10.53 43.66 7.51
CA LYS A 33 11.30 43.73 6.25
C LYS A 33 12.42 44.76 6.33
N THR A 34 12.12 45.94 6.88
CA THR A 34 13.10 47.02 7.04
C THR A 34 14.23 46.61 8.00
N LYS A 35 13.92 45.90 9.09
CA LYS A 35 14.93 45.35 10.01
C LYS A 35 15.81 44.31 9.33
N LEU A 36 15.21 43.39 8.57
CA LEU A 36 15.93 42.36 7.84
C LEU A 36 16.90 42.97 6.82
N GLU A 37 16.44 43.93 6.01
CA GLU A 37 17.24 44.62 4.99
C GLU A 37 18.38 45.45 5.60
N ASN A 38 18.22 45.91 6.86
CA ASN A 38 19.24 46.65 7.56
C ASN A 38 20.21 45.80 8.39
N SER A 39 19.89 44.53 8.60
CA SER A 39 20.72 43.59 9.35
C SER A 39 22.10 43.45 8.71
N LYS A 40 23.11 43.21 9.54
CA LYS A 40 24.49 43.06 9.08
C LYS A 40 24.62 41.91 8.09
N LEU A 41 23.94 40.80 8.37
CA LEU A 41 23.97 39.59 7.56
C LEU A 41 23.36 39.79 6.16
N PHE A 42 22.28 40.56 6.04
CA PHE A 42 21.68 40.86 4.73
C PHE A 42 22.55 41.77 3.87
N LYS A 43 23.32 42.68 4.49
CA LYS A 43 24.25 43.58 3.78
C LYS A 43 25.52 42.86 3.32
N ASP A 44 25.98 41.88 4.10
CA ASP A 44 27.17 41.09 3.81
C ASP A 44 26.87 39.99 2.76
N ASP A 45 25.74 39.28 2.89
CA ASP A 45 25.31 38.23 1.96
C ASP A 45 23.77 38.20 1.79
N PRO A 46 23.22 38.99 0.85
CA PRO A 46 21.79 39.04 0.59
C PRO A 46 21.23 37.70 0.05
N GLU A 47 22.05 36.93 -0.66
CA GLU A 47 21.62 35.70 -1.33
C GLU A 47 21.40 34.57 -0.32
N PHE A 48 22.26 34.50 0.70
CA PHE A 48 22.09 33.60 1.84
C PHE A 48 20.77 33.82 2.60
N VAL A 49 20.44 35.07 2.92
CA VAL A 49 19.20 35.41 3.64
C VAL A 49 17.97 35.11 2.79
N MET A 50 18.06 35.33 1.47
CA MET A 50 16.99 34.97 0.54
C MET A 50 16.77 33.46 0.43
N ASN A 51 17.85 32.68 0.47
CA ASN A 51 17.74 31.24 0.50
C ASN A 51 17.07 30.76 1.80
N MET A 52 17.40 31.35 2.95
CA MET A 52 16.73 31.05 4.23
C MET A 52 15.23 31.33 4.20
N ILE A 53 14.82 32.46 3.61
CA ILE A 53 13.39 32.79 3.42
C ILE A 53 12.71 31.76 2.50
N ASN A 54 13.34 31.42 1.38
CA ASN A 54 12.78 30.44 0.43
C ASN A 54 12.64 29.06 1.07
N LEU A 55 13.65 28.60 1.80
CA LEU A 55 13.61 27.35 2.56
C LEU A 55 12.50 27.33 3.62
N SER A 56 12.29 28.44 4.33
CA SER A 56 11.21 28.56 5.32
C SER A 56 9.81 28.50 4.66
N ILE A 57 9.67 29.11 3.49
CA ILE A 57 8.42 29.06 2.71
C ILE A 57 8.16 27.65 2.17
N GLU A 58 9.17 27.01 1.60
CA GLU A 58 9.09 25.66 1.03
C GLU A 58 8.77 24.60 2.11
N ASP A 59 9.41 24.67 3.28
CA ASP A 59 9.12 23.79 4.41
C ASP A 59 7.66 23.92 4.88
N LYS A 60 7.13 25.14 4.94
CA LYS A 60 5.71 25.36 5.30
C LYS A 60 4.76 24.84 4.23
N GLN A 61 5.11 24.96 2.94
CA GLN A 61 4.32 24.41 1.85
C GLN A 61 4.32 22.88 1.90
N SER A 62 5.49 22.27 2.05
CA SER A 62 5.66 20.83 2.22
C SER A 62 4.84 20.28 3.40
N LYS A 63 4.90 20.95 4.56
CA LYS A 63 4.09 20.58 5.73
C LYS A 63 2.59 20.71 5.48
N ALA A 64 2.14 21.74 4.76
CA ALA A 64 0.72 21.91 4.43
C ALA A 64 0.22 20.83 3.46
N GLU A 65 1.02 20.47 2.46
CA GLU A 65 0.70 19.40 1.51
C GLU A 65 0.66 18.04 2.19
N GLN A 66 1.64 17.74 3.05
CA GLN A 66 1.65 16.52 3.85
C GLN A 66 0.43 16.44 4.79
N GLN A 67 0.08 17.56 5.44
CA GLN A 67 -1.10 17.62 6.29
C GLN A 67 -2.39 17.38 5.50
N LEU A 68 -2.51 17.96 4.31
CA LEU A 68 -3.65 17.73 3.42
C LEU A 68 -3.75 16.26 3.00
N GLN A 69 -2.63 15.63 2.69
CA GLN A 69 -2.58 14.21 2.34
C GLN A 69 -3.04 13.31 3.50
N ILE A 70 -2.60 13.61 4.72
CA ILE A 70 -3.01 12.89 5.94
C ILE A 70 -4.52 13.06 6.16
N THR A 71 -5.05 14.28 6.08
CA THR A 71 -6.47 14.55 6.28
C THR A 71 -7.35 13.85 5.24
N ASN A 72 -6.95 13.86 3.96
CA ASN A 72 -7.67 13.13 2.92
C ASN A 72 -7.69 11.62 3.16
N SER A 73 -6.56 11.06 3.61
CA SER A 73 -6.46 9.63 3.95
C SER A 73 -7.36 9.28 5.14
N GLN A 74 -7.41 10.13 6.17
CA GLN A 74 -8.31 9.95 7.31
C GLN A 74 -9.78 10.02 6.89
N LEU A 75 -10.14 10.94 6.00
CA LEU A 75 -11.49 11.07 5.47
C LEU A 75 -11.92 9.83 4.66
N GLU A 76 -11.01 9.25 3.88
CA GLU A 76 -11.29 7.99 3.16
C GLU A 76 -11.54 6.83 4.13
N LEU A 77 -10.77 6.73 5.23
CA LEU A 77 -10.99 5.72 6.26
C LEU A 77 -12.35 5.91 6.97
N GLU A 78 -12.71 7.13 7.31
CA GLU A 78 -14.04 7.47 7.89
C GLU A 78 -15.18 7.06 6.95
N LYS A 79 -15.06 7.36 5.64
CA LYS A 79 -16.04 6.94 4.63
C LYS A 79 -16.19 5.42 4.56
N ILE A 80 -15.09 4.67 4.62
CA ILE A 80 -15.13 3.19 4.61
C ILE A 80 -15.82 2.67 5.87
N LYS A 81 -15.51 3.23 7.04
CA LYS A 81 -16.16 2.85 8.30
C LYS A 81 -17.67 3.13 8.27
N LEU A 82 -18.07 4.27 7.71
CA LEU A 82 -19.48 4.62 7.54
C LEU A 82 -20.18 3.59 6.64
N GLN A 83 -19.59 3.28 5.48
CA GLN A 83 -20.13 2.28 4.56
C GLN A 83 -20.22 0.87 5.18
N GLN A 84 -19.28 0.51 6.05
CA GLN A 84 -19.35 -0.74 6.81
C GLN A 84 -20.52 -0.72 7.79
N LYS A 85 -20.70 0.39 8.51
CA LYS A 85 -21.79 0.57 9.46
C LYS A 85 -23.17 0.57 8.78
N ASP A 86 -23.28 1.18 7.61
CA ASP A 86 -24.52 1.17 6.81
C ASP A 86 -24.88 -0.27 6.40
N ARG A 87 -23.88 -1.05 5.93
CA ARG A 87 -24.09 -2.48 5.62
C ARG A 87 -24.50 -3.30 6.84
N GLU A 88 -23.94 -3.01 8.03
CA GLU A 88 -24.34 -3.67 9.27
C GLU A 88 -25.80 -3.36 9.64
N ILE A 89 -26.24 -2.11 9.46
CA ILE A 89 -27.62 -1.69 9.70
C ILE A 89 -28.57 -2.38 8.72
N GLU A 90 -28.22 -2.45 7.43
CA GLU A 90 -29.01 -3.16 6.42
C GLU A 90 -29.12 -4.66 6.74
N LEU A 91 -28.03 -5.28 7.19
CA LEU A 91 -28.02 -6.68 7.61
C LEU A 91 -28.91 -6.91 8.84
N GLN A 92 -28.89 -5.99 9.81
CA GLN A 92 -29.76 -6.07 10.99
C GLN A 92 -31.23 -5.91 10.60
N LYS A 93 -31.54 -5.00 9.67
CA LYS A 93 -32.88 -4.78 9.14
C LYS A 93 -33.41 -6.01 8.40
N ALA A 94 -32.59 -6.61 7.51
CA ALA A 94 -32.95 -7.82 6.78
C ALA A 94 -33.21 -9.03 7.70
N LYS A 95 -32.49 -9.12 8.84
CA LYS A 95 -32.73 -10.14 9.87
C LYS A 95 -34.04 -9.90 10.64
N ALA A 96 -34.36 -8.65 10.95
CA ALA A 96 -35.60 -8.30 11.65
C ALA A 96 -36.85 -8.52 10.79
N GLU A 97 -36.73 -8.37 9.46
CA GLU A 97 -37.82 -8.57 8.50
C GLU A 97 -38.07 -10.04 8.11
N GLY A 98 -37.34 -11.01 8.70
CA GLY A 98 -37.59 -12.45 8.51
C GLY A 98 -37.31 -13.00 7.10
N ASN A 99 -36.78 -12.19 6.19
CA ASN A 99 -36.51 -12.55 4.78
C ASN A 99 -35.24 -13.40 4.58
N VAL A 100 -34.57 -13.82 5.66
CA VAL A 100 -33.27 -14.47 5.60
C VAL A 100 -33.29 -15.73 6.47
N THR A 101 -33.33 -16.91 5.83
CA THR A 101 -33.06 -18.16 6.54
C THR A 101 -31.54 -18.28 6.76
N GLN A 102 -31.11 -18.56 8.00
CA GLN A 102 -29.68 -18.73 8.36
C GLN A 102 -28.91 -19.71 7.43
N LYS A 103 -29.62 -20.63 6.76
CA LYS A 103 -29.04 -21.67 5.91
C LYS A 103 -28.54 -21.18 4.54
N SER A 104 -29.14 -20.12 3.97
CA SER A 104 -28.67 -19.56 2.68
C SER A 104 -27.44 -18.67 2.87
N LEU A 105 -27.42 -17.85 3.93
CA LEU A 105 -26.26 -17.04 4.28
C LEU A 105 -25.06 -17.89 4.69
N GLN A 106 -25.24 -18.96 5.47
CA GLN A 106 -24.12 -19.81 5.89
C GLN A 106 -23.43 -20.50 4.70
N GLY A 107 -24.18 -20.86 3.65
CA GLY A 107 -23.63 -21.47 2.43
C GLY A 107 -22.75 -20.51 1.63
N GLU A 108 -23.21 -19.26 1.46
CA GLU A 108 -22.46 -18.21 0.74
C GLU A 108 -21.28 -17.67 1.56
N THR A 109 -21.44 -17.48 2.88
CA THR A 109 -20.35 -17.05 3.76
C THR A 109 -19.26 -18.11 3.85
N ASN A 110 -19.60 -19.41 3.87
CA ASN A 110 -18.60 -20.47 3.87
C ASN A 110 -17.84 -20.54 2.54
N TYR A 111 -18.49 -20.28 1.40
CA TYR A 111 -17.79 -20.27 0.10
C TYR A 111 -16.83 -19.08 -0.02
N LEU A 112 -17.27 -17.87 0.36
CA LEU A 112 -16.43 -16.68 0.35
C LEU A 112 -15.34 -16.74 1.43
N GLU A 113 -15.62 -17.25 2.62
CA GLU A 113 -14.58 -17.47 3.64
C GLU A 113 -13.56 -18.52 3.19
N ASN A 114 -13.97 -19.61 2.57
CA ASN A 114 -13.05 -20.63 2.06
C ASN A 114 -12.24 -20.10 0.87
N LEU A 115 -12.83 -19.27 0.01
CA LEU A 115 -12.14 -18.60 -1.09
C LEU A 115 -11.11 -17.57 -0.59
N ILE A 116 -11.46 -16.81 0.46
CA ILE A 116 -10.57 -15.84 1.11
C ILE A 116 -9.47 -16.56 1.93
N LYS A 117 -9.75 -17.74 2.48
CA LYS A 117 -8.77 -18.58 3.21
C LYS A 117 -7.93 -19.48 2.30
N SER A 118 -8.19 -19.52 1.00
CA SER A 118 -7.45 -20.38 0.05
C SER A 118 -6.15 -19.74 -0.43
N ASP A 119 -5.27 -19.31 0.48
CA ASP A 119 -3.95 -18.80 0.11
C ASP A 119 -2.91 -19.95 0.13
N SER A 120 -2.54 -20.43 -1.06
CA SER A 120 -1.42 -21.36 -1.24
C SER A 120 -0.21 -20.71 -1.93
N MET A 121 -0.21 -19.38 -2.06
CA MET A 121 0.87 -18.63 -2.71
C MET A 121 1.77 -17.93 -1.70
N SER A 122 1.21 -17.15 -0.77
CA SER A 122 2.02 -16.19 -0.02
C SER A 122 3.05 -16.84 0.90
N GLU A 123 2.69 -17.93 1.60
CA GLU A 123 3.53 -18.50 2.65
C GLU A 123 4.86 -19.09 2.15
N ARG A 124 4.83 -19.83 1.03
CA ARG A 124 6.01 -20.55 0.50
C ARG A 124 6.65 -19.90 -0.71
N HIS A 125 5.94 -18.99 -1.40
CA HIS A 125 6.36 -18.50 -2.71
C HIS A 125 6.68 -17.01 -2.73
N ASN A 126 6.20 -16.23 -1.75
CA ASN A 126 6.48 -14.80 -1.73
C ASN A 126 7.99 -14.54 -1.58
N SER A 127 8.51 -13.62 -2.39
CA SER A 127 9.94 -13.26 -2.47
C SER A 127 10.90 -14.41 -2.84
N GLN A 128 10.39 -15.56 -3.29
CA GLN A 128 11.24 -16.63 -3.82
C GLN A 128 11.66 -16.35 -5.25
N LYS A 129 12.79 -16.94 -5.66
CA LYS A 129 13.22 -16.92 -7.06
C LYS A 129 12.53 -18.04 -7.83
N PHE A 130 12.42 -17.86 -9.13
CA PHE A 130 11.84 -18.87 -10.00
C PHE A 130 12.85 -20.01 -10.22
N THR A 131 12.41 -21.24 -10.04
CA THR A 131 13.23 -22.44 -10.15
C THR A 131 12.67 -23.39 -11.21
N THR A 132 13.57 -23.93 -12.02
CA THR A 132 13.31 -24.93 -13.05
C THR A 132 14.20 -26.16 -12.81
N LYS A 133 13.93 -27.24 -13.55
CA LYS A 133 14.71 -28.49 -13.44
C LYS A 133 16.21 -28.28 -13.71
N ASP A 134 16.55 -27.34 -14.58
CA ASP A 134 17.90 -27.02 -15.05
C ASP A 134 18.52 -25.79 -14.36
N GLN A 135 17.73 -25.04 -13.58
CA GLN A 135 18.21 -23.88 -12.82
C GLN A 135 17.60 -23.86 -11.42
N ASP A 136 18.38 -24.34 -10.44
CA ASP A 136 17.98 -24.41 -9.04
C ASP A 136 18.22 -23.07 -8.33
N ASN A 137 17.13 -22.37 -8.01
CA ASN A 137 17.13 -21.12 -7.24
C ASN A 137 16.22 -21.20 -6.01
N ASP A 138 15.80 -22.40 -5.60
CA ASP A 138 14.84 -22.56 -4.50
C ASP A 138 15.55 -22.54 -3.14
N ALA A 139 14.77 -22.55 -2.06
CA ALA A 139 15.32 -22.45 -0.71
C ALA A 139 15.70 -23.83 -0.12
N HIS A 140 15.48 -24.93 -0.86
CA HIS A 140 15.72 -26.28 -0.39
C HIS A 140 17.19 -26.68 -0.64
N LYS A 141 17.96 -26.80 0.44
CA LYS A 141 19.43 -26.96 0.35
C LYS A 141 19.91 -28.27 -0.28
N GLU A 142 19.11 -29.33 -0.20
CA GLU A 142 19.55 -30.70 -0.52
C GLU A 142 18.93 -31.28 -1.79
N ALA A 143 17.97 -30.57 -2.41
CA ALA A 143 17.20 -31.09 -3.53
C ALA A 143 16.57 -29.97 -4.34
N ASN A 144 16.54 -30.14 -5.66
CA ASN A 144 15.85 -29.24 -6.57
C ASN A 144 14.34 -29.53 -6.56
N CYS A 145 13.54 -28.57 -6.08
CA CYS A 145 12.09 -28.68 -5.97
C CYS A 145 11.41 -28.86 -7.34
N ALA A 146 11.88 -28.17 -8.39
CA ALA A 146 11.33 -28.30 -9.73
C ALA A 146 11.53 -29.73 -10.30
N ALA A 147 12.69 -30.33 -10.04
CA ALA A 147 12.97 -31.70 -10.44
C ALA A 147 12.14 -32.73 -9.64
N ALA A 148 11.95 -32.50 -8.34
CA ALA A 148 11.15 -33.35 -7.46
C ALA A 148 9.66 -33.30 -7.82
N PHE A 149 9.08 -32.10 -7.92
CA PHE A 149 7.63 -31.87 -8.07
C PHE A 149 7.19 -31.58 -9.51
N LYS A 150 8.08 -31.86 -10.48
CA LYS A 150 7.76 -31.95 -11.92
C LYS A 150 7.13 -30.68 -12.50
N GLY A 151 7.59 -29.52 -12.02
CA GLY A 151 7.07 -28.23 -12.46
C GLY A 151 8.16 -27.15 -12.53
N ALA A 152 7.71 -25.92 -12.66
CA ALA A 152 8.55 -24.73 -12.64
C ALA A 152 7.80 -23.62 -11.90
N TRP A 153 8.35 -23.13 -10.79
CA TRP A 153 7.63 -22.25 -9.89
C TRP A 153 8.58 -21.42 -9.02
N TRP A 154 8.02 -20.47 -8.29
CA TRP A 154 8.72 -19.73 -7.23
C TRP A 154 8.83 -20.61 -5.98
N TYR A 155 9.59 -21.70 -6.05
CA TYR A 155 9.68 -22.70 -4.98
C TYR A 155 10.40 -22.15 -3.73
N GLY A 156 9.85 -22.45 -2.55
CA GLY A 156 10.49 -22.28 -1.25
C GLY A 156 11.10 -23.60 -0.77
N VAL A 157 10.45 -24.27 0.19
CA VAL A 157 10.83 -25.61 0.68
C VAL A 157 9.59 -26.52 0.82
N CYS A 158 9.01 -27.09 -0.24
CA CYS A 158 9.16 -26.73 -1.64
C CYS A 158 7.97 -25.88 -2.11
N HIS A 159 6.73 -26.32 -1.89
CA HIS A 159 5.56 -25.56 -2.31
C HIS A 159 4.28 -25.84 -1.51
N HIS A 160 3.39 -24.86 -1.48
CA HIS A 160 1.96 -25.05 -1.19
C HIS A 160 1.11 -24.99 -2.47
N SER A 161 1.63 -24.43 -3.57
CA SER A 161 0.99 -24.43 -4.89
C SER A 161 1.97 -24.85 -5.99
N ASN A 162 1.49 -25.55 -7.00
CA ASN A 162 2.28 -26.00 -8.14
C ASN A 162 1.43 -25.99 -9.40
N LEU A 163 1.02 -24.81 -9.86
CA LEU A 163 0.12 -24.70 -11.02
C LEU A 163 0.78 -25.16 -12.34
N ASN A 164 2.11 -25.24 -12.36
CA ASN A 164 2.91 -25.71 -13.49
C ASN A 164 3.40 -27.16 -13.31
N GLY A 165 2.79 -27.95 -12.41
CA GLY A 165 3.10 -29.37 -12.23
C GLY A 165 2.50 -30.26 -13.33
N LEU A 166 2.58 -31.58 -13.14
CA LEU A 166 1.99 -32.54 -14.06
C LEU A 166 0.47 -32.43 -14.11
N TYR A 167 -0.10 -32.47 -15.30
CA TYR A 167 -1.53 -32.58 -15.48
C TYR A 167 -2.00 -34.02 -15.25
N LEU A 168 -2.40 -34.36 -14.02
CA LEU A 168 -2.73 -35.73 -13.61
C LEU A 168 -4.24 -36.03 -13.60
N ARG A 169 -5.08 -35.03 -13.91
CA ARG A 169 -6.55 -35.13 -14.06
C ARG A 169 -7.26 -35.68 -12.80
N GLY A 170 -7.38 -34.83 -11.79
CA GLY A 170 -8.05 -35.20 -10.54
C GLY A 170 -7.15 -36.00 -9.59
N ALA A 171 -7.75 -36.93 -8.84
CA ALA A 171 -7.09 -37.65 -7.77
C ALA A 171 -5.95 -38.55 -8.28
N HIS A 172 -4.81 -38.54 -7.59
CA HIS A 172 -3.62 -39.28 -7.98
C HIS A 172 -2.77 -39.73 -6.77
N GLU A 173 -2.02 -40.82 -6.93
CA GLU A 173 -1.15 -41.34 -5.88
C GLU A 173 0.18 -40.59 -5.75
N ARG A 174 0.60 -39.90 -6.83
CA ARG A 174 1.85 -39.13 -6.87
C ARG A 174 1.90 -38.07 -5.78
N ASN A 175 3.07 -37.81 -5.21
CA ASN A 175 3.18 -36.91 -4.08
C ASN A 175 3.44 -35.47 -4.52
N ALA A 176 2.39 -34.65 -4.58
CA ALA A 176 2.47 -33.22 -4.88
C ALA A 176 3.08 -32.85 -6.26
N GLU A 177 3.22 -33.82 -7.17
CA GLU A 177 3.76 -33.60 -8.52
C GLU A 177 2.75 -32.99 -9.49
N GLY A 178 1.49 -32.82 -9.08
CA GLY A 178 0.39 -32.43 -9.95
C GLY A 178 0.18 -30.91 -10.05
N VAL A 179 -0.87 -30.51 -10.77
CA VAL A 179 -1.38 -29.13 -10.74
C VAL A 179 -2.08 -28.89 -9.39
N ASN A 180 -1.32 -28.53 -8.36
CA ASN A 180 -1.83 -28.53 -6.98
C ASN A 180 -2.06 -27.13 -6.40
N TRP A 181 -3.08 -27.02 -5.56
CA TRP A 181 -3.34 -25.88 -4.68
C TRP A 181 -3.76 -26.40 -3.30
N LEU A 182 -2.82 -26.39 -2.35
CA LEU A 182 -2.92 -27.09 -1.07
C LEU A 182 -4.21 -26.78 -0.33
N THR A 183 -4.55 -25.51 -0.16
CA THR A 183 -5.73 -25.08 0.61
C THR A 183 -7.06 -25.31 -0.11
N PHE A 184 -7.05 -25.73 -1.38
CA PHE A 184 -8.27 -26.04 -2.13
C PHE A 184 -8.49 -27.56 -2.26
N LYS A 185 -7.54 -28.28 -2.86
CA LYS A 185 -7.67 -29.73 -3.16
C LYS A 185 -6.50 -30.57 -2.63
N GLY A 186 -5.59 -29.96 -1.86
CA GLY A 186 -4.42 -30.65 -1.33
C GLY A 186 -3.39 -31.02 -2.39
N HIS A 187 -2.54 -31.99 -2.06
CA HIS A 187 -1.43 -32.46 -2.91
C HIS A 187 -1.70 -33.78 -3.64
N LYS A 188 -2.89 -34.37 -3.44
CA LYS A 188 -3.28 -35.66 -4.04
C LYS A 188 -4.36 -35.52 -5.11
N GLU A 189 -4.69 -34.29 -5.49
CA GLU A 189 -5.63 -34.00 -6.55
C GLU A 189 -5.06 -32.87 -7.43
N SER A 190 -4.94 -33.16 -8.72
CA SER A 190 -4.50 -32.21 -9.74
C SER A 190 -5.71 -31.48 -10.30
N LEU A 191 -5.69 -30.15 -10.28
CA LEU A 191 -6.75 -29.32 -10.82
C LEU A 191 -6.90 -29.55 -12.33
N ASP A 192 -8.16 -29.56 -12.80
CA ASP A 192 -8.48 -29.76 -14.22
C ASP A 192 -8.19 -28.53 -15.07
N THR A 193 -8.39 -27.33 -14.49
CA THR A 193 -8.16 -26.04 -15.15
C THR A 193 -7.60 -25.03 -14.16
N THR A 194 -6.67 -24.20 -14.64
CA THR A 194 -6.05 -23.13 -13.87
C THR A 194 -5.76 -21.95 -14.78
N GLU A 195 -6.07 -20.73 -14.32
CA GLU A 195 -5.74 -19.51 -15.05
C GLU A 195 -5.12 -18.50 -14.08
N MET A 196 -3.98 -17.92 -14.45
CA MET A 196 -3.37 -16.78 -13.74
C MET A 196 -3.53 -15.53 -14.58
N LYS A 197 -4.17 -14.49 -14.02
CA LYS A 197 -4.46 -13.24 -14.71
C LYS A 197 -4.02 -12.08 -13.83
N ILE A 198 -3.41 -11.06 -14.43
CA ILE A 198 -3.03 -9.83 -13.76
C ILE A 198 -3.92 -8.68 -14.21
N ARG A 199 -4.15 -7.72 -13.31
CA ARG A 199 -4.85 -6.47 -13.62
C ARG A 199 -4.20 -5.34 -12.83
N SER A 200 -4.11 -4.15 -13.45
CA SER A 200 -3.58 -2.97 -12.75
C SER A 200 -4.35 -2.70 -11.47
N LYS A 201 -3.63 -2.35 -10.40
CA LYS A 201 -4.22 -1.95 -9.11
C LYS A 201 -5.13 -0.72 -9.25
N SER A 202 -4.87 0.15 -10.22
CA SER A 202 -5.65 1.37 -10.48
C SER A 202 -6.78 1.19 -11.50
N PHE A 203 -7.08 -0.05 -11.91
CA PHE A 203 -8.10 -0.32 -12.92
C PHE A 203 -9.47 0.17 -12.44
N ARG A 204 -10.05 1.14 -13.17
CA ARG A 204 -11.42 1.62 -12.97
C ARG A 204 -12.31 1.07 -14.06
N HIS A 205 -13.45 0.52 -13.68
CA HIS A 205 -14.49 0.20 -14.64
C HIS A 205 -15.02 1.50 -15.24
N LYS A 206 -15.04 1.60 -16.57
CA LYS A 206 -15.82 2.66 -17.23
C LYS A 206 -17.28 2.39 -16.87
N ARG A 207 -17.91 3.33 -16.18
CA ARG A 207 -19.37 3.32 -16.02
C ARG A 207 -19.94 3.66 -17.39
N ILE A 208 -20.68 2.72 -17.96
CA ILE A 208 -21.51 2.92 -19.15
C ILE A 208 -22.81 3.56 -18.69
#